data_AF-A0AA42B5I9-F1
#
_entry.id   AF-A0AA42B5I9-F1
#
_cell.length_a   1.000
_cell.length_b   1.000
_cell.length_c   1.000
_cell.angle_alpha   90.00
_cell.angle_beta   90.00
_cell.angle_gamma   90.00
#
_symmetry.space_group_name_H-M   'P 1'
#
loop_
_entity.id
_entity.type
_entity.pdbx_description
1 polymer ?
#
loop_
_entity_poly.entity_id
_entity_poly.type
_entity_poly.pdbx_seq_one_letter_code
_entity_poly.pdbx_strand_id
1 'polypeptide(L)' 'NEAFEKVATYGLTANMILYLLGVYHMEVVTAAQALFLWTAISYFLPIVGALVADSYLGKYWVIVLASLSSLT' A
#
# COMPACT_ATOMS: atom_id res chain seq x y z
N ASN A 1 1.51 7.41 18.85
CA ASN A 1 1.63 6.46 17.73
C ASN A 1 1.40 7.14 16.38
N GLU A 2 0.36 7.96 16.25
CA GLU A 2 -0.02 8.60 14.96
C GLU A 2 1.05 9.52 14.34
N ALA A 3 1.82 10.26 15.16
CA ALA A 3 2.90 11.12 14.65
C ALA A 3 4.02 10.32 13.97
N PHE A 4 4.39 9.16 14.52
CA PHE A 4 5.41 8.27 13.94
C PHE A 4 4.92 7.64 12.63
N GLU A 5 3.65 7.25 12.58
CA GLU A 5 3.04 6.68 11.38
C GLU A 5 3.02 7.70 10.22
N LYS A 6 2.66 8.95 10.50
CA LYS A 6 2.71 10.02 9.49
C LYS A 6 4.15 10.31 9.04
N VAL A 7 5.10 10.43 9.97
CA VAL A 7 6.51 10.67 9.63
C VAL A 7 7.09 9.53 8.78
N ALA A 8 6.79 8.28 9.12
CA ALA A 8 7.21 7.12 8.34
C ALA A 8 6.61 7.14 6.93
N THR A 9 5.32 7.48 6.82
CA THR A 9 4.61 7.56 5.53
C THR A 9 5.19 8.66 4.62
N TYR A 10 5.42 9.86 5.17
CA TYR A 10 6.05 10.95 4.41
C TYR A 10 7.50 10.64 4.04
N GLY A 11 8.27 10.06 4.97
CA GLY A 11 9.66 9.65 4.72
C GLY A 11 9.78 8.55 3.66
N LEU A 12 8.87 7.58 3.64
CA LEU A 12 8.83 6.52 2.63
C LEU A 12 8.50 7.10 1.25
N THR A 13 7.51 8.00 1.18
CA THR A 13 7.08 8.63 -0.08
C THR A 13 8.21 9.46 -0.70
N ALA A 14 8.92 10.25 0.12
CA ALA A 14 10.07 11.03 -0.34
C ALA A 14 11.22 10.15 -0.86
N ASN A 15 11.50 9.03 -0.18
CA ASN A 15 12.52 8.07 -0.62
C ASN A 15 12.13 7.39 -1.94
N MET A 16 10.85 7.02 -2.14
CA MET A 16 10.40 6.44 -3.40
C MET A 16 10.61 7.40 -4.58
N ILE A 17 10.23 8.68 -4.45
CA ILE A 17 10.44 9.69 -5.50
C ILE A 17 11.93 9.77 -5.88
N LEU A 18 12.82 9.88 -4.89
CA LEU A 18 14.25 9.97 -5.11
C LEU A 18 14.81 8.70 -5.77
N TYR A 19 14.30 7.52 -5.42
CA TYR A 19 14.73 6.25 -6.00
C TYR A 19 14.30 6.11 -7.47
N LEU A 20 13.05 6.47 -7.78
CA LEU A 20 12.52 6.47 -9.15
C LEU A 20 13.27 7.45 -10.06
N LEU A 21 13.62 8.63 -9.54
CA LEU A 21 14.32 9.65 -10.31
C LEU A 21 15.82 9.38 -10.46
N GLY A 22 16.48 8.95 -9.37
CA GLY A 22 17.93 8.81 -9.31
C GLY A 22 18.46 7.45 -9.75
N VAL A 23 17.82 6.35 -9.33
CA VAL A 23 18.30 5.00 -9.64
C VAL A 23 17.69 4.51 -10.95
N TYR A 24 16.38 4.73 -11.12
CA TYR A 24 15.66 4.29 -12.31
C TYR A 24 15.79 5.24 -13.51
N HIS A 25 16.44 6.41 -13.32
CA HIS A 25 16.62 7.46 -14.34
C HIS A 25 15.32 7.79 -15.09
N MET A 26 14.17 7.70 -14.41
CA MET A 26 12.88 8.00 -15.03
C MET A 26 12.67 9.50 -15.12
N GLU A 27 12.04 9.93 -16.21
CA GLU A 27 11.58 11.30 -16.37
C GLU A 27 10.60 11.65 -15.24
N VAL A 28 10.66 12.90 -14.74
CA VAL A 28 9.82 13.39 -13.62
C VAL A 28 8.34 13.10 -13.84
N VAL A 29 7.89 13.18 -15.09
CA VAL A 29 6.51 12.88 -15.50
C VAL A 29 6.16 11.40 -15.26
N THR A 30 7.03 10.49 -15.66
CA THR A 30 6.83 9.04 -15.50
C THR A 30 6.91 8.62 -14.03
N ALA A 31 7.84 9.19 -13.27
CA ALA A 31 7.96 8.94 -11.83
C ALA A 31 6.70 9.41 -11.07
N ALA A 32 6.17 10.58 -11.41
CA ALA A 32 4.93 11.10 -10.84
C ALA A 32 3.73 10.21 -11.18
N GLN A 33 3.62 9.73 -12.43
CA GLN A 33 2.57 8.79 -12.82
C GLN A 33 2.66 7.47 -12.06
N ALA A 34 3.86 6.92 -11.87
CA ALA A 34 4.07 5.69 -11.10
C ALA A 34 3.64 5.85 -9.63
N LEU A 35 3.94 7.00 -9.01
CA LEU A 35 3.52 7.32 -7.63
C LEU A 35 2.01 7.54 -7.52
N PHE A 36 1.40 8.20 -8.51
CA PHE A 36 -0.05 8.34 -8.58
C PHE A 36 -0.72 6.97 -8.68
N LEU A 37 -0.19 6.07 -9.52
CA LEU A 37 -0.70 4.71 -9.66
C LEU A 37 -0.51 3.90 -8.37
N TRP A 38 0.67 3.99 -7.74
CA TRP A 38 0.94 3.34 -6.45
C TRP A 38 -0.04 3.80 -5.37
N THR A 39 -0.29 5.09 -5.30
CA THR A 39 -1.24 5.70 -4.36
C THR A 39 -2.67 5.26 -4.67
N ALA A 40 -3.08 5.30 -5.94
CA ALA A 40 -4.39 4.84 -6.38
C ALA A 40 -4.62 3.36 -6.04
N ILE A 41 -3.63 2.50 -6.29
CA ILE A 41 -3.67 1.08 -5.90
C ILE A 41 -3.78 0.96 -4.39
N SER A 42 -3.00 1.69 -3.61
CA SER A 42 -3.03 1.61 -2.14
C SER A 42 -4.40 1.98 -1.55
N TYR A 43 -5.14 2.91 -2.17
CA TYR A 43 -6.52 3.23 -1.79
C TYR A 43 -7.55 2.22 -2.32
N PHE A 44 -7.32 1.63 -3.50
CA PHE A 44 -8.26 0.70 -4.13
C PHE A 44 -8.12 -0.74 -3.57
N LEU A 45 -6.91 -1.12 -3.18
CA LEU A 45 -6.56 -2.43 -2.63
C LEU A 45 -7.42 -2.84 -1.42
N PRO A 46 -7.66 -1.98 -0.40
CA PRO A 46 -8.56 -2.35 0.71
C PRO A 46 -10.01 -2.50 0.27
N ILE A 47 -10.49 -1.75 -0.74
CA ILE A 47 -11.86 -1.90 -1.26
C ILE A 47 -12.01 -3.23 -2.00
N VAL A 48 -11.06 -3.56 -2.87
CA VAL A 48 -11.04 -4.85 -3.58
C VAL A 48 -10.84 -5.99 -2.58
N GLY A 49 -9.96 -5.82 -1.61
CA GLY A 49 -9.72 -6.76 -0.52
C GLY A 49 -10.98 -7.01 0.30
N ALA A 50 -11.76 -5.97 0.60
CA ALA A 50 -13.05 -6.07 1.30
C ALA A 50 -14.13 -6.75 0.43
N LEU A 51 -14.22 -6.45 -0.87
CA LEU A 51 -15.18 -7.10 -1.77
C LEU A 51 -14.86 -8.60 -1.98
N VAL A 52 -13.58 -8.93 -2.11
CA VAL A 52 -13.11 -10.32 -2.13
C VAL A 52 -13.35 -10.95 -0.77
N ALA A 53 -13.17 -10.22 0.33
CA ALA A 53 -13.52 -10.72 1.65
C ALA A 53 -14.99 -11.11 1.73
N ASP A 54 -15.87 -10.15 1.42
CA ASP A 54 -17.32 -10.29 1.53
C ASP A 54 -17.87 -11.37 0.59
N SER A 55 -17.30 -11.51 -0.62
CA SER A 55 -17.69 -12.57 -1.57
C SER A 55 -17.22 -13.97 -1.13
N TYR A 56 -16.14 -14.09 -0.36
CA TYR A 56 -15.62 -15.37 0.15
C TYR A 56 -16.06 -15.67 1.61
N LEU A 57 -16.78 -14.76 2.27
CA LEU A 57 -17.11 -14.76 3.71
C LEU A 57 -18.33 -15.61 4.09
N GLY A 58 -18.21 -16.92 3.89
CA GLY A 58 -18.98 -17.88 4.69
C GLY A 58 -18.28 -18.23 6.02
N LYS A 59 -16.97 -18.55 5.97
CA LYS A 59 -16.18 -19.04 7.13
C LYS A 59 -14.66 -18.82 7.05
N TYR A 60 -14.11 -18.54 5.87
CA TYR A 60 -12.67 -18.62 5.60
C TYR A 60 -11.86 -17.43 6.16
N TRP A 61 -12.46 -16.25 6.18
CA TRP A 61 -11.77 -15.00 6.54
C TRP A 61 -11.44 -14.84 8.02
N VAL A 62 -12.28 -15.39 8.91
CA VAL A 62 -12.00 -15.40 10.36
C VAL A 62 -10.71 -16.18 10.65
N ILE A 63 -10.49 -17.29 9.92
CA ILE A 63 -9.30 -18.14 10.09
C ILE A 63 -8.06 -17.45 9.53
N VAL A 64 -8.16 -16.77 8.38
CA VAL A 64 -7.02 -16.06 7.78
C VAL A 64 -6.62 -14.83 8.60
N LEU A 65 -7.58 -14.02 9.07
CA LEU A 65 -7.30 -12.90 9.97
C LEU A 65 -6.71 -13.37 11.30
N ALA A 66 -7.25 -14.43 11.90
CA ALA A 66 -6.68 -15.03 13.12
C ALA A 66 -5.26 -15.59 12.89
N SER A 67 -5.00 -16.18 11.72
CA SER A 67 -3.68 -16.71 11.36
C SER A 67 -2.67 -15.59 11.09
N LEU A 68 -3.08 -14.51 10.43
CA LEU A 68 -2.23 -13.34 10.19
C LEU A 68 -1.95 -12.57 11.49
N SER A 69 -2.95 -12.39 12.36
CA SER A 69 -2.76 -11.75 13.67
C SER A 69 -1.90 -12.58 14.62
N SER A 70 -1.89 -13.91 14.45
CA SER A 70 -1.03 -14.81 15.22
C SER A 70 0.41 -14.85 14.70
N LEU A 71 0.67 -14.35 13.48
CA LEU A 71 2.00 -14.38 12.85
C LEU A 71 2.78 -13.07 13.05
N THR A 72 2.13 -12.02 13.58
CA THR A 72 2.77 -10.81 14.14
C THR A 72 2.95 -10.93 15.64
#